data_AF-A0A8X6YS27-F1
#
_entry.id   AF-A0A8X6YS27-F1
#
_cell.length_a   1.000
_cell.length_b   1.000
_cell.length_c   1.000
_cell.angle_alpha   90.00
_cell.angle_beta   90.00
_cell.angle_gamma   90.00
#
_symmetry.space_group_name_H-M   'P 1'
#
loop_
_entity.id
_entity.type
_entity.pdbx_description
1 polymer ?
#
loop_
_entity_poly.entity_id
_entity_poly.type
_entity_poly.pdbx_seq_one_letter_code
_entity_poly.pdbx_strand_id
1 'polypeptide(L)'
;MPQQNRAKKTETAVYISPFYNSPPGLQAKQSLNSSSSIPIYNSYKLNSNLPILLFSFLSLIGLAQQFSKNLVLRKLWLVFYFVLLSQIMDVLAMSIIGALNGYSFKHNAPYIFAFFCNLMLWHSMRRKKKNLINLLRKLGKLCPATYNKRTNIMVLILFSFPFMYSVSSILVLNITKNLLFYTYGHNMKGLTLQASVVRIKKFLLFLVHCTFPSLVVVLFCYLCLRCSSCFNCLTRKVLHYSPEEFRPSEQIDILRQKAKIDDIIEELQNIFSLPSFFMIVSNLFVCSSILGIILTGIHSELIIVNAVFFCIPNLICIIVVLWVAGGLPVEQHKLKGAYYKRAHSRFLIVMTSEKPQYKKEILDKPDFELNGLAVLFCYLCLRCSFCFNCLTRKVLQYPPEDFGHFEQIDVLRQKAKIDDILENLQNVFTLSSFFAIISHLFSCCSVISKIGYQSMFMLVSAAVYGIPNLLAIIIVLWVARELLMEQNKLKEAFYKTAHSRFLIVMPPDEPQCKREILEKSIFVLNGCSIFQNTRNSILTLVWKLLIFAFIIYQIQITLKKKKSIEYSTASSISMYRKS
;
A
#
# COMPACT_ATOMS: atom_id res chain seq x y z
N MET A 1 24.37 37.32 -68.90
CA MET A 1 25.82 37.56 -69.09
C MET A 1 26.30 38.50 -67.98
N PRO A 2 27.50 38.33 -67.40
CA PRO A 2 27.94 37.13 -66.68
C PRO A 2 28.59 37.43 -65.30
N GLN A 3 28.87 36.32 -64.62
CA GLN A 3 29.66 36.00 -63.43
C GLN A 3 30.96 36.80 -63.16
N GLN A 4 31.35 36.87 -61.87
CA GLN A 4 32.74 36.67 -61.35
C GLN A 4 32.67 36.47 -59.81
N ASN A 5 32.97 35.28 -59.25
CA ASN A 5 34.27 34.66 -58.90
C ASN A 5 35.05 35.28 -57.71
N ARG A 6 35.19 34.53 -56.60
CA ARG A 6 36.44 34.13 -55.89
C ARG A 6 36.14 33.53 -54.50
N ALA A 7 36.44 32.26 -54.27
CA ALA A 7 37.69 31.68 -53.69
C ALA A 7 37.68 31.65 -52.14
N LYS A 8 37.44 30.48 -51.52
CA LYS A 8 38.42 29.49 -50.99
C LYS A 8 39.28 30.00 -49.81
N LYS A 9 39.05 29.45 -48.61
CA LYS A 9 40.12 28.88 -47.77
C LYS A 9 39.58 27.88 -46.73
N THR A 10 40.04 26.65 -46.87
CA THR A 10 39.96 25.50 -45.95
C THR A 10 41.14 25.53 -44.99
N GLU A 11 40.93 25.16 -43.73
CA GLU A 11 41.98 24.60 -42.86
C GLU A 11 41.37 23.47 -42.01
N THR A 12 41.81 22.25 -42.30
CA THR A 12 41.57 21.01 -41.57
C THR A 12 42.87 20.62 -40.87
N ALA A 13 42.81 20.40 -39.55
CA ALA A 13 43.89 19.73 -38.81
C ALA A 13 43.56 18.23 -38.71
N VAL A 14 44.45 17.42 -39.29
CA VAL A 14 44.41 15.96 -39.34
C VAL A 14 45.32 15.42 -38.23
N TYR A 15 44.78 14.54 -37.37
CA TYR A 15 45.58 13.70 -36.48
C TYR A 15 45.89 12.38 -37.19
N ILE A 16 47.18 12.05 -37.28
CA ILE A 16 47.75 10.84 -37.88
C ILE A 16 47.90 9.78 -36.77
N SER A 17 47.43 8.56 -37.01
CA SER A 17 47.83 7.36 -36.28
C SER A 17 48.45 6.34 -37.26
N PRO A 18 49.51 5.62 -36.87
CA PRO A 18 50.27 4.78 -37.79
C PRO A 18 49.69 3.37 -37.92
N PHE A 19 49.75 2.90 -39.17
CA PHE A 19 49.50 1.55 -39.64
C PHE A 19 50.53 0.53 -39.10
N TYR A 20 50.07 -0.70 -38.87
CA TYR A 20 50.85 -1.93 -39.07
C TYR A 20 50.20 -2.72 -40.21
N ASN A 21 51.00 -3.04 -41.23
CA ASN A 21 50.63 -3.82 -42.41
C ASN A 21 50.98 -5.31 -42.23
N SER A 22 50.16 -6.21 -42.80
CA SER A 22 50.50 -7.46 -43.53
C SER A 22 49.20 -8.25 -43.86
N PRO A 23 49.14 -9.16 -44.85
CA PRO A 23 48.93 -8.92 -46.29
C PRO A 23 47.60 -9.57 -46.82
N PRO A 24 47.24 -9.39 -48.11
CA PRO A 24 45.90 -9.70 -48.63
C PRO A 24 45.78 -11.12 -49.21
N GLY A 25 44.61 -11.73 -49.05
CA GLY A 25 44.31 -13.04 -49.64
C GLY A 25 42.81 -13.28 -49.82
N LEU A 26 42.40 -13.24 -51.09
CA LEU A 26 41.18 -13.78 -51.70
C LEU A 26 39.81 -13.15 -51.40
N GLN A 27 39.31 -12.55 -52.48
CA GLN A 27 37.92 -12.23 -52.77
C GLN A 27 37.05 -13.48 -52.82
N ALA A 28 35.88 -13.43 -52.18
CA ALA A 28 34.72 -14.21 -52.60
C ALA A 28 33.46 -13.35 -52.49
N LYS A 29 32.85 -13.12 -53.66
CA LYS A 29 31.51 -12.55 -53.88
C LYS A 29 30.47 -13.20 -52.96
N GLN A 30 29.68 -12.38 -52.27
CA GLN A 30 28.28 -12.67 -51.91
C GLN A 30 27.57 -11.31 -51.79
N SER A 31 27.04 -10.79 -52.90
CA SER A 31 25.63 -10.94 -53.33
C SER A 31 24.64 -10.43 -52.28
N LEU A 32 24.06 -9.27 -52.60
CA LEU A 32 22.77 -8.75 -52.15
C LEU A 32 21.87 -9.83 -51.54
N ASN A 33 21.61 -9.70 -50.24
CA ASN A 33 20.33 -10.05 -49.64
C ASN A 33 20.08 -9.05 -48.51
N SER A 34 19.63 -7.86 -48.90
CA SER A 34 18.97 -6.92 -47.99
C SER A 34 17.57 -7.46 -47.67
N SER A 35 17.51 -8.60 -46.98
CA SER A 35 16.32 -8.95 -46.22
C SER A 35 16.28 -8.02 -45.03
N SER A 36 15.36 -7.06 -45.08
CA SER A 36 14.89 -6.29 -43.94
C SER A 36 14.26 -7.23 -42.91
N SER A 37 15.09 -8.01 -42.22
CA SER A 37 14.72 -8.82 -41.08
C SER A 37 14.60 -7.89 -39.87
N ILE A 38 13.43 -7.24 -39.79
CA ILE A 38 12.58 -7.30 -38.60
C ILE A 38 13.22 -6.76 -37.28
N PRO A 39 12.78 -5.60 -36.77
CA PRO A 39 13.10 -5.12 -35.42
C PRO A 39 12.25 -5.84 -34.34
N ILE A 40 12.24 -7.18 -34.33
CA ILE A 40 11.52 -7.98 -33.32
C ILE A 40 12.40 -8.25 -32.09
N TYR A 41 13.73 -8.30 -32.25
CA TYR A 41 14.61 -8.67 -31.15
C TYR A 41 14.74 -7.58 -30.05
N ASN A 42 14.62 -6.31 -30.43
CA ASN A 42 14.71 -5.21 -29.46
C ASN A 42 13.43 -4.99 -28.63
N SER A 43 12.26 -5.49 -29.05
CA SER A 43 11.05 -5.37 -28.23
C SER A 43 10.99 -6.36 -27.06
N TYR A 44 11.72 -7.48 -27.14
CA TYR A 44 11.76 -8.48 -26.07
C TYR A 44 12.78 -8.15 -24.96
N LYS A 45 13.80 -7.34 -25.25
CA LYS A 45 14.81 -6.95 -24.24
C LYS A 45 14.26 -6.01 -23.16
N LEU A 46 13.11 -5.37 -23.41
CA LEU A 46 12.41 -4.55 -22.41
C LEU A 46 11.64 -5.41 -21.38
N ASN A 47 11.47 -6.72 -21.61
CA ASN A 47 10.70 -7.64 -20.76
C ASN A 47 11.52 -8.29 -19.62
N SER A 48 12.82 -8.03 -19.46
CA SER A 48 13.63 -8.66 -18.41
C SER A 48 13.31 -8.20 -16.98
N ASN A 49 12.49 -7.16 -16.84
CA ASN A 49 12.36 -6.42 -15.59
C ASN A 49 11.09 -6.74 -14.79
N LEU A 50 10.18 -7.58 -15.27
CA LEU A 50 9.03 -8.07 -14.51
C LEU A 50 9.13 -9.60 -14.35
N PRO A 51 8.71 -10.19 -13.22
CA PRO A 51 8.64 -11.64 -13.08
C PRO A 51 7.72 -12.22 -14.17
N ILE A 52 8.20 -13.26 -14.88
CA ILE A 52 7.54 -13.85 -16.05
C ILE A 52 6.09 -14.25 -15.74
N LEU A 53 5.84 -14.89 -14.60
CA LEU A 53 4.49 -15.34 -14.25
C LEU A 53 3.57 -14.16 -13.95
N LEU A 54 4.09 -13.13 -13.29
CA LEU A 54 3.33 -11.90 -13.04
C LEU A 54 3.00 -11.19 -14.37
N PHE A 55 3.94 -11.14 -15.30
CA PHE A 55 3.72 -10.59 -16.63
C PHE A 55 2.65 -11.35 -17.42
N SER A 56 2.71 -12.69 -17.41
CA SER A 56 1.70 -13.54 -18.06
C SER A 56 0.31 -13.28 -17.48
N PHE A 57 0.20 -13.15 -16.16
CA PHE A 57 -1.04 -12.77 -15.50
C PHE A 57 -1.54 -11.39 -15.93
N LEU A 58 -0.69 -10.35 -15.88
CA LEU A 58 -1.07 -9.00 -16.32
C LEU A 58 -1.50 -8.96 -17.78
N SER A 59 -0.95 -9.83 -18.61
CA SER A 59 -1.35 -10.00 -20.01
C SER A 59 -2.75 -10.63 -20.11
N LEU A 60 -3.02 -11.69 -19.34
CA LEU A 60 -4.31 -12.37 -19.28
C LEU A 60 -5.45 -11.40 -18.90
N ILE A 61 -5.23 -10.56 -17.89
CA ILE A 61 -6.24 -9.60 -17.42
C ILE A 61 -6.31 -8.30 -18.25
N GLY A 62 -5.47 -8.17 -19.30
CA GLY A 62 -5.47 -7.02 -20.21
C GLY A 62 -4.76 -5.77 -19.73
N LEU A 63 -3.93 -5.86 -18.68
CA LEU A 63 -3.15 -4.74 -18.17
C LEU A 63 -1.81 -4.56 -18.90
N ALA A 64 -1.23 -5.64 -19.46
CA ALA A 64 0.05 -5.60 -20.19
C ALA A 64 -0.08 -5.64 -21.73
N GLN A 65 -1.28 -5.37 -22.26
CA GLN A 65 -1.66 -5.58 -23.67
C GLN A 65 -0.81 -4.83 -24.73
N GLN A 66 -0.07 -3.78 -24.34
CA GLN A 66 0.78 -3.02 -25.27
C GLN A 66 2.05 -3.78 -25.71
N PHE A 67 2.40 -4.85 -25.00
CA PHE A 67 3.57 -5.68 -25.31
C PHE A 67 3.27 -6.81 -26.31
N SER A 68 2.00 -7.14 -26.56
CA SER A 68 1.62 -8.23 -27.46
C SER A 68 1.10 -7.70 -28.80
N LYS A 69 1.78 -8.04 -29.90
CA LYS A 69 1.26 -7.86 -31.27
C LYS A 69 0.06 -8.78 -31.58
N ASN A 70 -0.13 -9.84 -30.79
CA ASN A 70 -1.13 -10.87 -31.02
C ASN A 70 -2.56 -10.36 -30.73
N LEU A 71 -3.43 -10.44 -31.75
CA LEU A 71 -4.82 -10.00 -31.70
C LEU A 71 -5.67 -10.84 -30.71
N VAL A 72 -5.31 -12.09 -30.48
CA VAL A 72 -5.99 -12.99 -29.51
C VAL A 72 -5.77 -12.50 -28.08
N LEU A 73 -4.53 -12.16 -27.72
CA LEU A 73 -4.21 -11.55 -26.41
C LEU A 73 -4.93 -10.21 -26.21
N ARG A 74 -5.28 -9.51 -27.29
CA ARG A 74 -6.07 -8.29 -27.19
C ARG A 74 -7.53 -8.51 -26.82
N LYS A 75 -8.07 -9.72 -26.98
CA LYS A 75 -9.46 -10.05 -26.62
C LYS A 75 -9.58 -10.79 -25.27
N LEU A 76 -8.49 -11.34 -24.73
CA LEU A 76 -8.51 -12.08 -23.45
C LEU A 76 -9.08 -11.30 -22.27
N TRP A 77 -8.90 -9.99 -22.22
CA TRP A 77 -9.45 -9.17 -21.14
C TRP A 77 -10.99 -9.13 -21.14
N LEU A 78 -11.64 -9.28 -22.32
CA LEU A 78 -13.09 -9.41 -22.41
C LEU A 78 -13.56 -10.72 -21.78
N VAL A 79 -12.81 -11.80 -22.01
CA VAL A 79 -13.08 -13.11 -21.38
C VAL A 79 -12.96 -12.98 -19.87
N PHE A 80 -11.88 -12.37 -19.36
CA PHE A 80 -11.71 -12.14 -17.93
C PHE A 80 -12.82 -11.26 -17.33
N TYR A 81 -13.24 -10.20 -18.03
CA TYR A 81 -14.34 -9.35 -17.62
C TYR A 81 -15.69 -10.09 -17.58
N PHE A 82 -15.96 -10.94 -18.58
CA PHE A 82 -17.16 -11.78 -18.61
C PHE A 82 -17.15 -12.80 -17.47
N VAL A 83 -16.00 -13.40 -17.17
CA VAL A 83 -15.84 -14.30 -16.02
C VAL A 83 -16.08 -13.55 -14.70
N LEU A 84 -15.56 -12.32 -14.55
CA LEU A 84 -15.84 -11.46 -13.39
C LEU A 84 -17.35 -11.21 -13.22
N LEU A 85 -18.03 -10.78 -14.28
CA LEU A 85 -19.47 -10.52 -14.25
C LEU A 85 -20.29 -11.79 -13.98
N SER A 86 -19.92 -12.92 -14.60
CA SER A 86 -20.64 -14.17 -14.40
C SER A 86 -20.55 -14.65 -12.97
N GLN A 87 -19.39 -14.52 -12.30
CA GLN A 87 -19.25 -14.86 -10.88
C GLN A 87 -20.06 -13.92 -9.96
N ILE A 88 -20.16 -12.63 -10.27
CA ILE A 88 -21.02 -11.70 -9.52
C ILE A 88 -22.48 -12.10 -9.62
N MET A 89 -22.95 -12.39 -10.85
CA MET A 89 -24.32 -12.82 -11.09
C MET A 89 -24.61 -14.17 -10.42
N ASP A 90 -23.65 -15.09 -10.47
CA ASP A 90 -23.73 -16.40 -9.81
C ASP A 90 -23.95 -16.25 -8.31
N VAL A 91 -23.13 -15.45 -7.62
CA VAL A 91 -23.24 -15.21 -6.18
C VAL A 91 -24.51 -14.46 -5.81
N LEU A 92 -24.96 -13.51 -6.63
CA LEU A 92 -26.25 -12.85 -6.45
C LEU A 92 -27.39 -13.85 -6.53
N ALA A 93 -27.42 -14.70 -7.57
CA ALA A 93 -28.44 -15.74 -7.73
C ALA A 93 -28.45 -16.72 -6.55
N MET A 94 -27.27 -17.20 -6.13
CA MET A 94 -27.14 -18.08 -4.96
C MET A 94 -27.65 -17.40 -3.67
N SER A 95 -27.39 -16.11 -3.52
CA SER A 95 -27.82 -15.34 -2.34
C SER A 95 -29.33 -15.10 -2.33
N ILE A 96 -29.94 -14.84 -3.49
CA ILE A 96 -31.39 -14.68 -3.64
C ILE A 96 -32.09 -16.01 -3.37
N ILE A 97 -31.62 -17.11 -3.97
CA ILE A 97 -32.21 -18.45 -3.74
C ILE A 97 -32.05 -18.85 -2.27
N GLY A 98 -30.89 -18.57 -1.66
CA GLY A 98 -30.72 -18.75 -0.21
C GLY A 98 -31.74 -17.95 0.60
N ALA A 99 -31.97 -16.68 0.25
CA ALA A 99 -32.95 -15.83 0.92
C ALA A 99 -34.39 -16.35 0.78
N LEU A 100 -34.77 -16.84 -0.41
CA LEU A 100 -36.06 -17.46 -0.66
C LEU A 100 -36.26 -18.74 0.17
N ASN A 101 -35.17 -19.49 0.42
CA ASN A 101 -35.17 -20.70 1.26
C ASN A 101 -35.02 -20.41 2.77
N GLY A 102 -35.21 -19.16 3.21
CA GLY A 102 -35.18 -18.78 4.62
C GLY A 102 -33.78 -18.52 5.19
N TYR A 103 -32.70 -18.59 4.39
CA TYR A 103 -31.38 -18.17 4.84
C TYR A 103 -31.31 -16.64 4.94
N SER A 104 -30.73 -16.11 6.02
CA SER A 104 -30.61 -14.67 6.21
C SER A 104 -29.67 -14.05 5.16
N PHE A 105 -30.23 -13.29 4.22
CA PHE A 105 -29.50 -12.50 3.21
C PHE A 105 -28.41 -11.60 3.82
N LYS A 106 -28.57 -11.21 5.10
CA LYS A 106 -27.66 -10.33 5.82
C LYS A 106 -26.23 -10.89 5.89
N HIS A 107 -26.04 -12.21 5.95
CA HIS A 107 -24.69 -12.81 6.01
C HIS A 107 -23.96 -12.77 4.66
N ASN A 108 -24.72 -12.76 3.56
CA ASN A 108 -24.20 -12.75 2.21
C ASN A 108 -23.97 -11.33 1.66
N ALA A 109 -24.60 -10.31 2.24
CA ALA A 109 -24.47 -8.92 1.77
C ALA A 109 -23.00 -8.40 1.76
N PRO A 110 -22.17 -8.57 2.81
CA PRO A 110 -20.78 -8.14 2.75
C PRO A 110 -19.97 -8.95 1.74
N TYR A 111 -20.32 -10.23 1.55
CA TYR A 111 -19.74 -11.09 0.54
C TYR A 111 -20.04 -10.56 -0.86
N ILE A 112 -21.29 -10.25 -1.19
CA ILE A 112 -21.68 -9.61 -2.46
C ILE A 112 -20.93 -8.29 -2.67
N PHE A 113 -20.82 -7.46 -1.63
CA PHE A 113 -20.12 -6.17 -1.73
C PHE A 113 -18.62 -6.33 -2.06
N ALA A 114 -17.96 -7.33 -1.49
CA ALA A 114 -16.57 -7.65 -1.82
C ALA A 114 -16.40 -7.98 -3.33
N PHE A 115 -17.40 -8.63 -3.93
CA PHE A 115 -17.37 -8.99 -5.34
C PHE A 115 -17.48 -7.74 -6.24
N PHE A 116 -18.34 -6.80 -5.88
CA PHE A 116 -18.39 -5.49 -6.53
C PHE A 116 -17.08 -4.72 -6.35
N CYS A 117 -16.44 -4.79 -5.18
CA CYS A 117 -15.13 -4.18 -4.96
C CYS A 117 -14.06 -4.76 -5.90
N ASN A 118 -14.08 -6.07 -6.17
CA ASN A 118 -13.15 -6.70 -7.11
C ASN A 118 -13.40 -6.27 -8.56
N LEU A 119 -14.65 -6.05 -8.96
CA LEU A 119 -14.98 -5.46 -10.26
C LEU A 119 -14.43 -4.03 -10.38
N MET A 120 -14.64 -3.21 -9.34
CA MET A 120 -14.14 -1.83 -9.29
C MET A 120 -12.61 -1.78 -9.25
N LEU A 121 -11.96 -2.72 -8.55
CA LEU A 121 -10.52 -2.93 -8.55
C LEU A 121 -10.02 -3.16 -9.98
N TRP A 122 -10.58 -4.14 -10.70
CA TRP A 122 -10.20 -4.43 -12.07
C TRP A 122 -10.38 -3.21 -12.98
N HIS A 123 -11.53 -2.53 -12.89
CA HIS A 123 -11.82 -1.34 -13.70
C HIS A 123 -10.82 -0.19 -13.42
N SER A 124 -10.50 0.05 -12.15
CA SER A 124 -9.53 1.09 -11.77
C SER A 124 -8.14 0.82 -12.34
N MET A 125 -7.65 -0.43 -12.21
CA MET A 125 -6.39 -0.87 -12.79
C MET A 125 -6.41 -0.75 -14.32
N ARG A 126 -7.53 -1.11 -14.96
CA ARG A 126 -7.69 -1.08 -16.40
C ARG A 126 -7.66 0.33 -16.98
N ARG A 127 -8.23 1.31 -16.27
CA ARG A 127 -8.16 2.74 -16.61
C ARG A 127 -6.73 3.28 -16.54
N LYS A 128 -5.95 2.84 -15.55
CA LYS A 128 -4.56 3.30 -15.32
C LYS A 128 -3.50 2.46 -16.03
N LYS A 129 -3.87 1.54 -16.93
CA LYS A 129 -2.92 0.60 -17.56
C LYS A 129 -1.74 1.25 -18.29
N LYS A 130 -1.97 2.39 -18.99
CA LYS A 130 -0.91 3.10 -19.72
C LYS A 130 0.15 3.65 -18.75
N ASN A 131 -0.31 4.21 -17.63
CA ASN A 131 0.55 4.73 -16.57
C ASN A 131 1.31 3.58 -15.90
N LEU A 132 0.66 2.44 -15.63
CA LEU A 132 1.33 1.25 -15.10
C LEU A 132 2.48 0.77 -16.01
N ILE A 133 2.28 0.74 -17.32
CA ILE A 133 3.32 0.36 -18.29
C ILE A 133 4.47 1.37 -18.28
N ASN A 134 4.17 2.67 -18.22
CA ASN A 134 5.19 3.71 -18.14
C ASN A 134 6.00 3.62 -16.85
N LEU A 135 5.32 3.42 -15.71
CA LEU A 135 5.94 3.18 -14.40
C LEU A 135 6.89 1.99 -14.45
N LEU A 136 6.44 0.84 -14.97
CA LEU A 136 7.28 -0.36 -15.11
C LEU A 136 8.54 -0.10 -15.96
N ARG A 137 8.40 0.70 -17.03
CA ARG A 137 9.53 1.08 -17.89
C ARG A 137 10.51 2.00 -17.16
N LYS A 138 10.02 3.00 -16.42
CA LYS A 138 10.86 3.93 -15.62
C LYS A 138 11.62 3.16 -14.54
N LEU A 139 10.91 2.35 -13.76
CA LEU A 139 11.48 1.54 -12.68
C LEU A 139 12.51 0.53 -13.18
N GLY A 140 12.25 -0.06 -14.36
CA GLY A 140 13.17 -0.96 -15.04
C GLY A 140 14.52 -0.33 -15.42
N LYS A 141 14.57 0.99 -15.64
CA LYS A 141 15.80 1.72 -15.97
C LYS A 141 16.62 2.09 -14.74
N LEU A 142 15.97 2.27 -13.58
CA LEU A 142 16.66 2.76 -12.37
C LEU A 142 17.33 1.66 -11.57
N CYS A 143 16.67 0.50 -11.42
CA CYS A 143 17.13 -0.52 -10.49
C CYS A 143 17.10 -1.92 -11.09
N PRO A 144 18.08 -2.78 -10.81
CA PRO A 144 18.05 -4.16 -11.26
C PRO A 144 16.91 -4.94 -10.59
N ALA A 145 16.43 -6.00 -11.25
CA ALA A 145 15.29 -6.78 -10.81
C ALA A 145 15.70 -7.88 -9.81
N THR A 146 16.03 -7.49 -8.58
CA THR A 146 16.56 -8.37 -7.52
C THR A 146 15.56 -9.41 -6.99
N TYR A 147 14.25 -9.14 -7.05
CA TYR A 147 13.22 -9.97 -6.42
C TYR A 147 12.50 -10.96 -7.35
N ASN A 148 12.89 -11.06 -8.62
CA ASN A 148 12.09 -11.77 -9.63
C ASN A 148 11.83 -13.25 -9.30
N LYS A 149 12.84 -13.99 -8.82
CA LYS A 149 12.70 -15.42 -8.49
C LYS A 149 11.70 -15.64 -7.35
N ARG A 150 11.81 -14.85 -6.27
CA ARG A 150 10.90 -14.95 -5.11
C ARG A 150 9.46 -14.60 -5.50
N THR A 151 9.28 -13.55 -6.30
CA THR A 151 7.93 -13.16 -6.76
C THR A 151 7.31 -14.21 -7.68
N ASN A 152 8.07 -14.83 -8.58
CA ASN A 152 7.55 -15.94 -9.40
C ASN A 152 7.07 -17.12 -8.54
N ILE A 153 7.83 -17.50 -7.50
CA ILE A 153 7.42 -18.57 -6.58
C ILE A 153 6.10 -18.20 -5.88
N MET A 154 5.97 -16.97 -5.38
CA MET A 154 4.73 -16.51 -4.74
C MET A 154 3.54 -16.52 -5.70
N VAL A 155 3.73 -16.07 -6.94
CA VAL A 155 2.68 -16.11 -7.97
C VAL A 155 2.28 -17.55 -8.29
N LEU A 156 3.24 -18.48 -8.40
CA LEU A 156 2.97 -19.89 -8.64
C LEU A 156 2.13 -20.51 -7.50
N ILE A 157 2.50 -20.21 -6.25
CA ILE A 157 1.75 -20.63 -5.07
C ILE A 157 0.31 -20.06 -5.12
N LEU A 158 0.14 -18.78 -5.43
CA LEU A 158 -1.20 -18.17 -5.55
C LEU A 158 -2.07 -18.82 -6.63
N PHE A 159 -1.48 -19.30 -7.72
CA PHE A 159 -2.20 -20.02 -8.77
C PHE A 159 -2.57 -21.46 -8.41
N SER A 160 -1.94 -22.09 -7.41
CA SER A 160 -2.34 -23.43 -6.96
C SER A 160 -3.57 -23.40 -6.04
N PHE A 161 -3.79 -22.30 -5.30
CA PHE A 161 -4.91 -22.17 -4.37
C PHE A 161 -6.31 -22.37 -4.99
N PRO A 162 -6.66 -21.81 -6.16
CA PRO A 162 -7.95 -22.09 -6.81
C PRO A 162 -8.19 -23.59 -7.03
N PHE A 163 -7.17 -24.34 -7.41
CA PHE A 163 -7.28 -25.79 -7.62
C PHE A 163 -7.53 -26.49 -6.29
N MET A 164 -6.71 -26.20 -5.27
CA MET A 164 -6.85 -26.76 -3.93
C MET A 164 -8.25 -26.48 -3.36
N TYR A 165 -8.70 -25.22 -3.42
CA TYR A 165 -10.03 -24.82 -2.95
C TYR A 165 -11.16 -25.57 -3.69
N SER A 166 -11.07 -25.68 -5.03
CA SER A 166 -12.09 -26.36 -5.82
C SER A 166 -12.20 -27.84 -5.47
N VAL A 167 -11.07 -28.52 -5.26
CA VAL A 167 -11.02 -29.95 -4.89
C VAL A 167 -11.56 -30.14 -3.47
N SER A 168 -11.07 -29.37 -2.50
CA SER A 168 -11.53 -29.45 -1.11
C SER A 168 -13.02 -29.16 -0.99
N SER A 169 -13.53 -28.17 -1.74
CA SER A 169 -14.96 -27.84 -1.73
C SER A 169 -15.83 -28.98 -2.25
N ILE A 170 -15.41 -29.69 -3.31
CA ILE A 170 -16.17 -30.81 -3.86
C ILE A 170 -16.16 -32.01 -2.92
N LEU A 171 -15.01 -32.32 -2.32
CA LEU A 171 -14.91 -33.44 -1.39
C LEU A 171 -15.94 -33.28 -0.25
N VAL A 172 -16.01 -32.08 0.33
CA VAL A 172 -17.01 -31.76 1.37
C VAL A 172 -18.45 -31.74 0.83
N LEU A 173 -18.68 -31.19 -0.36
CA LEU A 173 -20.03 -31.14 -0.95
C LEU A 173 -20.57 -32.51 -1.33
N ASN A 174 -19.70 -33.45 -1.73
CA ASN A 174 -20.08 -34.82 -2.05
C ASN A 174 -20.47 -35.59 -0.79
N ILE A 175 -19.73 -35.40 0.31
CA ILE A 175 -20.06 -35.98 1.62
C ILE A 175 -21.43 -35.47 2.11
N THR A 176 -21.69 -34.17 1.96
CA THR A 176 -22.91 -33.53 2.48
C THR A 176 -24.14 -33.63 1.57
N LYS A 177 -24.04 -34.30 0.40
CA LYS A 177 -25.12 -34.42 -0.62
C LYS A 177 -25.76 -33.09 -1.06
N ASN A 178 -25.06 -31.97 -0.89
CA ASN A 178 -25.58 -30.62 -1.15
C ASN A 178 -25.32 -30.11 -2.58
N LEU A 179 -24.98 -31.00 -3.53
CA LEU A 179 -24.62 -30.64 -4.90
C LEU A 179 -25.76 -29.95 -5.67
N LEU A 180 -27.03 -30.29 -5.36
CA LEU A 180 -28.22 -29.75 -6.02
C LEU A 180 -28.41 -28.24 -5.82
N PHE A 181 -28.05 -27.72 -4.64
CA PHE A 181 -28.15 -26.29 -4.35
C PHE A 181 -27.23 -25.47 -5.28
N TYR A 182 -26.03 -25.98 -5.55
CA TYR A 182 -25.03 -25.30 -6.38
C TYR A 182 -25.31 -25.38 -7.88
N THR A 183 -26.22 -26.26 -8.30
CA THR A 183 -26.76 -26.34 -9.66
C THR A 183 -28.15 -25.73 -9.79
N TYR A 184 -28.54 -24.85 -8.85
CA TYR A 184 -29.82 -24.13 -8.89
C TYR A 184 -31.04 -25.07 -8.93
N GLY A 185 -30.95 -26.24 -8.29
CA GLY A 185 -32.01 -27.25 -8.29
C GLY A 185 -32.12 -28.04 -9.60
N HIS A 186 -31.26 -27.79 -10.60
CA HIS A 186 -31.28 -28.54 -11.84
C HIS A 186 -30.68 -29.93 -11.62
N ASN A 187 -31.52 -30.96 -11.79
CA ASN A 187 -31.10 -32.36 -11.85
C ASN A 187 -30.34 -32.60 -13.17
N MET A 188 -29.02 -32.56 -13.12
CA MET A 188 -28.20 -32.96 -14.27
C MET A 188 -28.11 -34.49 -14.35
N LYS A 189 -28.17 -35.04 -15.57
CA LYS A 189 -27.99 -36.48 -15.80
C LYS A 189 -26.52 -36.84 -15.54
N GLY A 190 -26.24 -37.39 -14.35
CA GLY A 190 -24.92 -37.92 -13.96
C GLY A 190 -24.20 -37.10 -12.88
N LEU A 191 -23.82 -37.77 -11.79
CA LEU A 191 -23.10 -37.19 -10.65
C LEU A 191 -21.75 -36.57 -11.05
N THR A 192 -21.05 -37.18 -12.03
CA THR A 192 -19.75 -36.73 -12.53
C THR A 192 -19.82 -35.38 -13.24
N LEU A 193 -20.86 -35.18 -14.06
CA LEU A 193 -21.10 -33.91 -14.75
C LEU A 193 -21.44 -32.81 -13.75
N GLN A 194 -22.33 -33.11 -12.78
CA GLN A 194 -22.69 -32.18 -11.71
C GLN A 194 -21.48 -31.75 -10.89
N ALA A 195 -20.65 -32.71 -10.45
CA ALA A 195 -19.43 -32.43 -9.70
C ALA A 195 -18.43 -31.59 -10.52
N SER A 196 -18.30 -31.85 -11.82
CA SER A 196 -17.40 -31.11 -12.71
C SER A 196 -17.84 -29.66 -12.89
N VAL A 197 -19.14 -29.41 -13.06
CA VAL A 197 -19.68 -28.04 -13.17
C VAL A 197 -19.46 -27.27 -11.86
N VAL A 198 -19.73 -27.89 -10.71
CA VAL A 198 -19.49 -27.28 -9.40
C VAL A 198 -18.00 -27.01 -9.20
N ARG A 199 -17.11 -27.91 -9.65
CA ARG A 199 -15.65 -27.70 -9.64
C ARG A 199 -15.24 -26.44 -10.36
N ILE A 200 -15.67 -26.32 -11.62
CA ILE A 200 -15.31 -25.20 -12.49
C ILE A 200 -15.85 -23.90 -11.88
N LYS A 201 -17.10 -23.91 -11.41
CA LYS A 201 -17.71 -22.76 -10.73
C LYS A 201 -16.90 -22.33 -9.49
N LYS A 202 -16.56 -23.25 -8.60
CA LYS A 202 -15.75 -22.95 -7.39
C LYS A 202 -14.32 -22.52 -7.73
N PHE A 203 -13.72 -23.10 -8.76
CA PHE A 203 -12.40 -22.70 -9.26
C PHE A 203 -12.43 -21.26 -9.77
N LEU A 204 -13.39 -20.92 -10.64
CA LEU A 204 -13.53 -19.57 -11.19
C LEU A 204 -13.86 -18.55 -10.10
N LEU A 205 -14.74 -18.91 -9.16
CA LEU A 205 -15.06 -18.11 -7.99
C LEU A 205 -13.79 -17.71 -7.22
N PHE A 206 -12.97 -18.70 -6.85
CA PHE A 206 -11.75 -18.44 -6.07
C PHE A 206 -10.70 -17.67 -6.87
N LEU A 207 -10.54 -18.02 -8.16
CA LEU A 207 -9.60 -17.37 -9.07
C LEU A 207 -9.89 -15.86 -9.18
N VAL A 208 -11.17 -15.51 -9.35
CA VAL A 208 -11.59 -14.12 -9.51
C VAL A 208 -11.60 -13.37 -8.19
N HIS A 209 -12.03 -14.00 -7.10
CA HIS A 209 -12.32 -13.27 -5.86
C HIS A 209 -11.20 -13.26 -4.83
N CYS A 210 -10.29 -14.23 -4.88
CA CYS A 210 -9.12 -14.26 -4.01
C CYS A 210 -7.84 -14.11 -4.81
N THR A 211 -7.62 -14.94 -5.83
CA THR A 211 -6.35 -14.95 -6.54
C THR A 211 -6.10 -13.65 -7.31
N PHE A 212 -7.11 -13.10 -8.00
CA PHE A 212 -6.94 -11.83 -8.73
C PHE A 212 -6.54 -10.66 -7.82
N PRO A 213 -7.26 -10.32 -6.72
CA PRO A 213 -6.83 -9.27 -5.80
C PRO A 213 -5.46 -9.55 -5.19
N SER A 214 -5.18 -10.79 -4.77
CA SER A 214 -3.86 -11.18 -4.24
C SER A 214 -2.73 -10.96 -5.26
N LEU A 215 -2.96 -11.18 -6.54
CA LEU A 215 -1.95 -10.93 -7.57
C LEU A 215 -1.74 -9.43 -7.83
N VAL A 216 -2.79 -8.61 -7.71
CA VAL A 216 -2.64 -7.14 -7.74
C VAL A 216 -1.85 -6.67 -6.51
N VAL A 217 -2.09 -7.25 -5.34
CA VAL A 217 -1.27 -7.03 -4.13
C VAL A 217 0.20 -7.40 -4.38
N VAL A 218 0.47 -8.58 -4.93
CA VAL A 218 1.84 -9.00 -5.24
C VAL A 218 2.52 -8.04 -6.21
N LEU A 219 1.80 -7.55 -7.24
CA LEU A 219 2.33 -6.52 -8.13
C LEU A 219 2.68 -5.24 -7.36
N PHE A 220 1.76 -4.73 -6.56
CA PHE A 220 1.98 -3.51 -5.78
C PHE A 220 3.19 -3.65 -4.84
N CYS A 221 3.23 -4.73 -4.05
CA CYS A 221 4.33 -5.03 -3.15
C CYS A 221 5.66 -5.20 -3.90
N TYR A 222 5.67 -5.84 -5.07
CA TYR A 222 6.86 -5.96 -5.90
C TYR A 222 7.42 -4.59 -6.31
N LEU A 223 6.55 -3.65 -6.72
CA LEU A 223 6.98 -2.31 -7.10
C LEU A 223 7.52 -1.53 -5.89
N CYS A 224 6.85 -1.58 -4.75
CA CYS A 224 7.31 -0.98 -3.50
C CYS A 224 8.68 -1.53 -3.07
N LEU A 225 8.88 -2.85 -3.11
CA LEU A 225 10.15 -3.49 -2.78
C LEU A 225 11.28 -3.05 -3.71
N ARG A 226 10.99 -2.81 -4.99
CA ARG A 226 11.98 -2.27 -5.92
C ARG A 226 12.37 -0.84 -5.58
N CYS A 227 11.40 0.05 -5.30
CA CYS A 227 11.70 1.40 -4.85
C CYS A 227 12.52 1.39 -3.54
N SER A 228 12.15 0.51 -2.59
CA SER A 228 12.89 0.27 -1.35
C SER A 228 14.33 -0.20 -1.62
N SER A 229 14.55 -1.08 -2.60
CA SER A 229 15.88 -1.49 -3.03
C SER A 229 16.67 -0.34 -3.66
N CYS A 230 16.03 0.57 -4.38
CA CYS A 230 16.67 1.76 -4.93
C CYS A 230 17.16 2.70 -3.83
N PHE A 231 16.32 2.98 -2.83
CA PHE A 231 16.73 3.75 -1.65
C PHE A 231 17.89 3.07 -0.91
N ASN A 232 17.78 1.76 -0.67
CA ASN A 232 18.86 0.99 -0.04
C ASN A 232 20.20 1.05 -0.80
N CYS A 233 20.15 1.09 -2.13
CA CYS A 233 21.35 1.24 -2.96
C CYS A 233 21.95 2.64 -2.80
N LEU A 234 21.13 3.69 -2.83
CA LEU A 234 21.56 5.06 -2.56
C LEU A 234 22.12 5.23 -1.15
N THR A 235 21.47 4.64 -0.14
CA THR A 235 21.94 4.69 1.26
C THR A 235 23.32 4.07 1.37
N ARG A 236 23.53 2.90 0.75
CA ARG A 236 24.86 2.28 0.69
C ARG A 236 25.89 3.13 -0.05
N LYS A 237 25.51 3.76 -1.16
CA LYS A 237 26.38 4.69 -1.90
C LYS A 237 26.82 5.87 -1.02
N VAL A 238 25.89 6.49 -0.30
CA VAL A 238 26.16 7.59 0.65
C VAL A 238 27.09 7.15 1.77
N LEU A 239 26.85 5.98 2.36
CA LEU A 239 27.68 5.45 3.44
C LEU A 239 29.10 5.11 2.99
N HIS A 240 29.31 4.84 1.70
CA HIS A 240 30.61 4.46 1.18
C HIS A 240 31.58 5.63 0.99
N TYR A 241 31.10 6.78 0.49
CA TYR A 241 31.94 7.99 0.33
C TYR A 241 32.56 8.40 1.64
N SER A 242 33.85 8.74 1.73
CA SER A 242 34.41 9.42 2.91
C SER A 242 33.78 10.83 3.10
N PRO A 243 33.88 11.46 4.29
CA PRO A 243 33.45 12.85 4.46
C PRO A 243 34.13 13.80 3.47
N GLU A 244 35.40 13.60 3.14
CA GLU A 244 36.18 14.42 2.20
C GLU A 244 35.76 14.18 0.74
N GLU A 245 35.45 12.93 0.39
CA GLU A 245 34.99 12.52 -0.94
C GLU A 245 33.55 12.95 -1.25
N PHE A 246 32.75 13.27 -0.22
CA PHE A 246 31.33 13.59 -0.35
C PHE A 246 31.06 15.01 -0.89
N ARG A 247 31.65 15.32 -2.05
CA ARG A 247 31.68 16.63 -2.74
C ARG A 247 30.27 17.10 -3.16
N PRO A 248 30.09 18.41 -3.47
CA PRO A 248 28.77 18.93 -3.86
C PRO A 248 28.26 18.26 -5.14
N SER A 249 29.16 17.86 -6.06
CA SER A 249 28.81 17.07 -7.25
C SER A 249 28.14 15.74 -6.89
N GLU A 250 28.69 15.00 -5.93
CA GLU A 250 28.16 13.70 -5.48
C GLU A 250 26.84 13.87 -4.73
N GLN A 251 26.74 14.93 -3.91
CA GLN A 251 25.50 15.31 -3.23
C GLN A 251 24.38 15.59 -4.23
N ILE A 252 24.65 16.40 -5.26
CA ILE A 252 23.69 16.71 -6.32
C ILE A 252 23.29 15.45 -7.11
N ASP A 253 24.24 14.55 -7.40
CA ASP A 253 23.92 13.27 -8.07
C ASP A 253 22.97 12.42 -7.23
N ILE A 254 23.24 12.25 -5.93
CA ILE A 254 22.37 11.49 -5.03
C ILE A 254 20.98 12.13 -4.92
N LEU A 255 20.90 13.46 -4.79
CA LEU A 255 19.63 14.18 -4.75
C LEU A 255 18.85 14.03 -6.06
N ARG A 256 19.52 14.07 -7.22
CA ARG A 256 18.92 13.84 -8.53
C ARG A 256 18.39 12.42 -8.66
N GLN A 257 19.12 11.42 -8.17
CA GLN A 257 18.65 10.02 -8.17
C GLN A 257 17.48 9.83 -7.22
N LYS A 258 17.52 10.43 -6.03
CA LYS A 258 16.40 10.45 -5.07
C LYS A 258 15.15 11.07 -5.70
N ALA A 259 15.26 12.22 -6.36
CA ALA A 259 14.13 12.89 -7.02
C ALA A 259 13.47 11.97 -8.06
N LYS A 260 14.26 11.26 -8.87
CA LYS A 260 13.72 10.26 -9.83
C LYS A 260 12.97 9.11 -9.15
N ILE A 261 13.42 8.68 -7.97
CA ILE A 261 12.72 7.65 -7.19
C ILE A 261 11.42 8.23 -6.64
N ASP A 262 11.46 9.44 -6.06
CA ASP A 262 10.27 10.10 -5.51
C ASP A 262 9.18 10.29 -6.60
N ASP A 263 9.55 10.72 -7.81
CA ASP A 263 8.64 10.82 -8.98
C ASP A 263 7.96 9.48 -9.32
N ILE A 264 8.72 8.38 -9.24
CA ILE A 264 8.19 7.03 -9.48
C ILE A 264 7.22 6.62 -8.38
N ILE A 265 7.52 6.94 -7.11
CA ILE A 265 6.62 6.58 -6.02
C ILE A 265 5.34 7.41 -6.12
N GLU A 266 5.41 8.69 -6.49
CA GLU A 266 4.22 9.49 -6.78
C GLU A 266 3.36 8.87 -7.89
N GLU A 267 3.98 8.44 -9.00
CA GLU A 267 3.26 7.76 -10.07
C GLU A 267 2.66 6.41 -9.59
N LEU A 268 3.39 5.65 -8.76
CA LEU A 268 2.89 4.43 -8.12
C LEU A 268 1.65 4.72 -7.25
N GLN A 269 1.67 5.78 -6.45
CA GLN A 269 0.52 6.18 -5.63
C GLN A 269 -0.68 6.58 -6.48
N ASN A 270 -0.49 7.36 -7.53
CA ASN A 270 -1.56 7.76 -8.45
C ASN A 270 -2.21 6.53 -9.12
N ILE A 271 -1.42 5.50 -9.44
CA ILE A 271 -1.92 4.26 -10.03
C ILE A 271 -2.65 3.40 -9.00
N PHE A 272 -2.08 3.21 -7.81
CA PHE A 272 -2.52 2.20 -6.83
C PHE A 272 -3.34 2.73 -5.66
N SER A 273 -3.55 4.04 -5.51
CA SER A 273 -4.36 4.61 -4.43
C SER A 273 -5.78 4.02 -4.38
N LEU A 274 -6.50 4.10 -5.50
CA LEU A 274 -7.86 3.55 -5.63
C LEU A 274 -7.88 2.00 -5.65
N PRO A 275 -7.01 1.30 -6.42
CA PRO A 275 -6.89 -0.16 -6.32
C PRO A 275 -6.65 -0.66 -4.90
N SER A 276 -5.70 -0.05 -4.16
CA SER A 276 -5.36 -0.47 -2.80
C SER A 276 -6.53 -0.32 -1.84
N PHE A 277 -7.31 0.74 -1.97
CA PHE A 277 -8.55 0.90 -1.22
C PHE A 277 -9.52 -0.25 -1.48
N PHE A 278 -9.84 -0.53 -2.75
CA PHE A 278 -10.77 -1.62 -3.09
C PHE A 278 -10.25 -2.99 -2.65
N MET A 279 -8.94 -3.25 -2.75
CA MET A 279 -8.33 -4.49 -2.26
C MET A 279 -8.51 -4.67 -0.75
N ILE A 280 -8.16 -3.65 0.04
CA ILE A 280 -8.25 -3.71 1.50
C ILE A 280 -9.72 -3.89 1.93
N VAL A 281 -10.63 -3.09 1.36
CA VAL A 281 -12.06 -3.14 1.68
C VAL A 281 -12.67 -4.48 1.29
N SER A 282 -12.36 -4.99 0.09
CA SER A 282 -12.80 -6.32 -0.36
C SER A 282 -12.36 -7.42 0.59
N ASN A 283 -11.06 -7.46 0.92
CA ASN A 283 -10.49 -8.49 1.80
C ASN A 283 -11.08 -8.42 3.22
N LEU A 284 -11.31 -7.22 3.76
CA LEU A 284 -11.96 -7.05 5.05
C LEU A 284 -13.41 -7.54 5.03
N PHE A 285 -14.16 -7.26 3.97
CA PHE A 285 -15.54 -7.71 3.84
C PHE A 285 -15.65 -9.23 3.72
N VAL A 286 -14.77 -9.86 2.95
CA VAL A 286 -14.72 -11.33 2.85
C VAL A 286 -14.47 -11.95 4.22
N CYS A 287 -13.43 -11.48 4.93
CA CYS A 287 -13.10 -11.99 6.26
C CYS A 287 -14.25 -11.76 7.25
N SER A 288 -14.87 -10.57 7.22
CA SER A 288 -15.99 -10.22 8.10
C SER A 288 -17.23 -11.07 7.83
N SER A 289 -17.53 -11.36 6.55
CA SER A 289 -18.63 -12.23 6.17
C SER A 289 -18.45 -13.64 6.71
N ILE A 290 -17.27 -14.23 6.51
CA ILE A 290 -17.01 -15.60 6.96
C ILE A 290 -16.99 -15.69 8.48
N LEU A 291 -16.35 -14.72 9.14
CA LEU A 291 -16.38 -14.63 10.59
C LEU A 291 -17.82 -14.50 11.11
N GLY A 292 -18.64 -13.66 10.48
CA GLY A 292 -20.07 -13.55 10.79
C GLY A 292 -20.80 -14.88 10.65
N ILE A 293 -20.55 -15.64 9.58
CA ILE A 293 -21.13 -16.97 9.37
C ILE A 293 -20.70 -17.94 10.48
N ILE A 294 -19.41 -18.02 10.81
CA ILE A 294 -18.90 -18.88 11.90
C ILE A 294 -19.58 -18.53 13.23
N LEU A 295 -19.75 -17.24 13.51
CA LEU A 295 -20.32 -16.74 14.75
C LEU A 295 -21.83 -16.94 14.87
N THR A 296 -22.54 -17.17 13.76
CA THR A 296 -23.94 -17.58 13.80
C THR A 296 -24.16 -19.03 14.26
N GLY A 297 -23.10 -19.77 14.55
CA GLY A 297 -23.20 -21.16 15.00
C GLY A 297 -23.58 -22.15 13.91
N ILE A 298 -23.62 -21.71 12.64
CA ILE A 298 -23.75 -22.59 11.49
C ILE A 298 -22.39 -23.28 11.30
N HIS A 299 -22.21 -24.43 11.93
CA HIS A 299 -21.00 -25.23 11.79
C HIS A 299 -21.21 -26.26 10.68
N SER A 300 -20.74 -25.93 9.47
CA SER A 300 -20.59 -26.93 8.40
C SER A 300 -19.11 -27.05 8.03
N GLU A 301 -18.69 -28.24 7.64
CA GLU A 301 -17.33 -28.49 7.12
C GLU A 301 -17.00 -27.54 5.96
N LEU A 302 -18.00 -27.17 5.16
CA LEU A 302 -17.85 -26.24 4.05
C LEU A 302 -17.50 -24.82 4.52
N ILE A 303 -18.02 -24.39 5.67
CA ILE A 303 -17.68 -23.10 6.27
C ILE A 303 -16.24 -23.12 6.76
N ILE A 304 -15.75 -24.25 7.31
CA ILE A 304 -14.35 -24.41 7.71
C ILE A 304 -13.45 -24.30 6.48
N VAL A 305 -13.77 -25.02 5.39
CA VAL A 305 -13.03 -24.92 4.12
C VAL A 305 -13.03 -23.47 3.62
N ASN A 306 -14.18 -22.80 3.59
CA ASN A 306 -14.25 -21.40 3.17
C ASN A 306 -13.42 -20.49 4.09
N ALA A 307 -13.43 -20.70 5.41
CA ALA A 307 -12.63 -19.93 6.35
C ALA A 307 -11.13 -20.09 6.12
N VAL A 308 -10.65 -21.32 5.95
CA VAL A 308 -9.23 -21.60 5.68
C VAL A 308 -8.79 -20.94 4.37
N PHE A 309 -9.57 -21.13 3.30
CA PHE A 309 -9.16 -20.69 1.97
C PHE A 309 -9.42 -19.22 1.68
N PHE A 310 -10.44 -18.59 2.27
CA PHE A 310 -10.70 -17.17 2.06
C PHE A 310 -10.12 -16.30 3.18
N CYS A 311 -10.28 -16.63 4.46
CA CYS A 311 -9.80 -15.72 5.52
C CYS A 311 -8.28 -15.62 5.53
N ILE A 312 -7.57 -16.77 5.60
CA ILE A 312 -6.11 -16.76 5.77
C ILE A 312 -5.41 -15.99 4.64
N PRO A 313 -5.67 -16.26 3.34
CA PRO A 313 -4.99 -15.53 2.27
C PRO A 313 -5.36 -14.04 2.23
N ASN A 314 -6.61 -13.68 2.52
CA ASN A 314 -7.02 -12.28 2.54
C ASN A 314 -6.39 -11.50 3.70
N LEU A 315 -6.24 -12.11 4.88
CA LEU A 315 -5.51 -11.53 6.00
C LEU A 315 -4.02 -11.38 5.68
N ILE A 316 -3.40 -12.42 5.14
CA ILE A 316 -2.00 -12.36 4.69
C ILE A 316 -1.82 -11.23 3.68
N CYS A 317 -2.75 -11.07 2.72
CA CYS A 317 -2.68 -9.99 1.75
C CYS A 317 -2.71 -8.61 2.41
N ILE A 318 -3.62 -8.37 3.36
CA ILE A 318 -3.69 -7.10 4.08
C ILE A 318 -2.38 -6.85 4.84
N ILE A 319 -1.88 -7.86 5.56
CA ILE A 319 -0.64 -7.76 6.34
C ILE A 319 0.54 -7.42 5.43
N VAL A 320 0.71 -8.15 4.32
CA VAL A 320 1.82 -7.96 3.38
C VAL A 320 1.75 -6.60 2.70
N VAL A 321 0.56 -6.13 2.30
CA VAL A 321 0.38 -4.78 1.73
C VAL A 321 0.83 -3.72 2.72
N LEU A 322 0.30 -3.77 3.95
CA LEU A 322 0.59 -2.76 4.97
C LEU A 322 2.07 -2.79 5.37
N TRP A 323 2.65 -3.99 5.51
CA TRP A 323 4.06 -4.18 5.83
C TRP A 323 4.97 -3.60 4.75
N VAL A 324 4.77 -4.00 3.50
CA VAL A 324 5.64 -3.60 2.39
C VAL A 324 5.48 -2.11 2.05
N ALA A 325 4.24 -1.60 2.04
CA ALA A 325 3.99 -0.18 1.79
C ALA A 325 4.52 0.70 2.94
N GLY A 326 4.36 0.24 4.20
CA GLY A 326 4.89 0.92 5.38
C GLY A 326 6.42 0.88 5.49
N GLY A 327 7.08 -0.11 4.89
CA GLY A 327 8.54 -0.19 4.85
C GLY A 327 9.20 0.83 3.91
N LEU A 328 8.48 1.30 2.89
CA LEU A 328 9.02 2.26 1.92
C LEU A 328 9.46 3.61 2.54
N PRO A 329 8.63 4.31 3.35
CA PRO A 329 9.05 5.55 4.02
C PRO A 329 10.20 5.33 5.01
N VAL A 330 10.29 4.15 5.63
CA VAL A 330 11.42 3.81 6.53
C VAL A 330 12.73 3.82 5.77
N GLU A 331 12.77 3.22 4.57
CA GLU A 331 13.99 3.21 3.75
C GLU A 331 14.34 4.60 3.21
N GLN A 332 13.33 5.42 2.88
CA GLN A 332 13.54 6.82 2.53
C GLN A 332 14.13 7.62 3.71
N HIS A 333 13.66 7.38 4.93
CA HIS A 333 14.17 8.02 6.13
C HIS A 333 15.63 7.61 6.42
N LYS A 334 15.96 6.31 6.28
CA LYS A 334 17.35 5.82 6.40
C LYS A 334 18.29 6.52 5.42
N LEU A 335 17.88 6.69 4.16
CA LEU A 335 18.65 7.45 3.18
C LEU A 335 18.88 8.89 3.63
N LYS A 336 17.82 9.58 4.06
CA LYS A 336 17.92 10.97 4.53
C LYS A 336 18.84 11.09 5.75
N GLY A 337 18.73 10.18 6.72
CA GLY A 337 19.58 10.14 7.90
C GLY A 337 21.05 9.91 7.56
N ALA A 338 21.34 8.93 6.68
CA ALA A 338 22.70 8.68 6.21
C ALA A 338 23.29 9.88 5.45
N TYR A 339 22.49 10.49 4.57
CA TYR A 339 22.87 11.68 3.80
C TYR A 339 23.19 12.85 4.73
N TYR A 340 22.29 13.18 5.66
CA TYR A 340 22.47 14.26 6.62
C TYR A 340 23.73 14.06 7.45
N LYS A 341 23.91 12.86 8.03
CA LYS A 341 25.08 12.54 8.85
C LYS A 341 26.36 12.75 8.06
N ARG A 342 26.40 12.32 6.79
CA ARG A 342 27.60 12.45 5.94
C ARG A 342 27.85 13.88 5.49
N ALA A 343 26.82 14.59 5.06
CA ALA A 343 26.90 16.02 4.71
C ALA A 343 27.39 16.85 5.90
N HIS A 344 26.88 16.57 7.10
CA HIS A 344 27.27 17.26 8.32
C HIS A 344 28.71 16.99 8.73
N SER A 345 29.17 15.72 8.70
CA SER A 345 30.57 15.39 8.97
C SER A 345 31.51 16.12 8.03
N ARG A 346 31.18 16.18 6.74
CA ARG A 346 31.97 16.93 5.76
C ARG A 346 32.00 18.42 6.08
N PHE A 347 30.84 18.99 6.38
CA PHE A 347 30.73 20.41 6.74
C PHE A 347 31.60 20.76 7.93
N LEU A 348 31.65 19.93 8.98
CA LEU A 348 32.52 20.13 10.13
C LEU A 348 34.00 20.16 9.71
N ILE A 349 34.43 19.25 8.84
CA ILE A 349 35.82 19.18 8.36
C ILE A 349 36.17 20.42 7.52
N VAL A 350 35.30 20.83 6.59
CA VAL A 350 35.53 21.96 5.67
C VAL A 350 35.45 23.31 6.39
N MET A 351 34.52 23.46 7.34
CA MET A 351 34.35 24.69 8.15
C MET A 351 35.53 24.99 9.06
N THR A 352 36.33 23.98 9.41
CA THR A 352 37.63 24.22 10.07
C THR A 352 38.61 24.97 9.17
N SER A 353 38.34 25.12 7.86
CA SER A 353 39.23 25.80 6.90
C SER A 353 38.63 27.04 6.21
N GLU A 354 37.31 27.19 6.07
CA GLU A 354 36.70 28.33 5.34
C GLU A 354 35.38 28.84 5.96
N LYS A 355 35.12 30.15 5.77
CA LYS A 355 34.00 30.91 6.37
C LYS A 355 32.59 30.40 5.95
N PRO A 356 31.57 30.61 6.80
CA PRO A 356 30.37 29.77 6.86
C PRO A 356 29.18 30.25 6.01
N GLN A 357 29.10 29.93 4.71
CA GLN A 357 27.93 30.31 3.88
C GLN A 357 26.90 29.20 3.63
N TYR A 358 27.18 27.93 3.92
CA TYR A 358 26.28 26.80 3.57
C TYR A 358 25.27 26.37 4.65
N LYS A 359 25.01 27.22 5.66
CA LYS A 359 24.36 26.82 6.92
C LYS A 359 22.83 26.57 6.85
N LYS A 360 22.15 26.85 5.73
CA LYS A 360 20.65 26.82 5.66
C LYS A 360 20.06 25.58 4.98
N GLU A 361 20.72 24.91 4.04
CA GLU A 361 20.16 23.73 3.35
C GLU A 361 20.39 22.41 4.10
N ILE A 362 21.34 22.38 5.05
CA ILE A 362 21.74 21.14 5.74
C ILE A 362 20.86 20.85 6.96
N LEU A 363 20.14 21.84 7.53
CA LEU A 363 19.51 21.73 8.87
C LEU A 363 18.06 21.21 8.91
N ASP A 364 17.46 20.85 7.77
CA ASP A 364 16.18 20.14 7.76
C ASP A 364 16.38 18.63 7.93
N LYS A 365 16.55 18.23 9.20
CA LYS A 365 16.29 16.85 9.60
C LYS A 365 14.83 16.55 9.23
N PRO A 366 14.53 15.50 8.43
CA PRO A 366 13.16 15.18 8.09
C PRO A 366 12.34 14.95 9.36
N ASP A 367 11.09 15.40 9.35
CA ASP A 367 10.15 15.16 10.43
C ASP A 367 10.04 13.64 10.67
N PHE A 368 10.28 13.24 11.91
CA PHE A 368 10.11 11.86 12.37
C PHE A 368 8.62 11.54 12.33
N GLU A 369 8.18 10.75 11.35
CA GLU A 369 6.82 10.21 11.34
C GLU A 369 6.81 8.92 12.16
N LEU A 370 6.25 9.00 13.38
CA LEU A 370 5.98 7.86 14.24
C LEU A 370 5.15 6.82 13.51
N ASN A 371 5.82 5.74 13.16
CA ASN A 371 5.20 4.60 12.54
C ASN A 371 5.03 3.49 13.59
N GLY A 372 4.01 3.59 14.46
CA GLY A 372 3.31 2.43 15.05
C GLY A 372 3.18 2.28 16.56
N LEU A 373 2.02 1.76 17.02
CA LEU A 373 1.72 1.66 18.46
C LEU A 373 0.95 0.42 18.97
N ALA A 374 1.36 -0.05 20.15
CA ALA A 374 0.70 -0.96 21.12
C ALA A 374 0.83 -0.39 22.55
N VAL A 375 0.07 -0.93 23.51
CA VAL A 375 -0.21 -0.37 24.85
C VAL A 375 1.01 -0.10 25.76
N LEU A 376 2.12 -0.87 25.70
CA LEU A 376 3.34 -0.54 26.49
C LEU A 376 4.05 0.73 25.97
N PHE A 377 3.84 1.05 24.69
CA PHE A 377 4.32 2.25 24.03
C PHE A 377 3.57 3.50 24.49
N CYS A 378 2.36 3.38 25.07
CA CYS A 378 1.64 4.53 25.62
C CYS A 378 2.41 5.20 26.77
N TYR A 379 2.94 4.41 27.70
CA TYR A 379 3.63 4.97 28.87
C TYR A 379 4.92 5.70 28.48
N LEU A 380 5.73 5.12 27.59
CA LEU A 380 6.95 5.78 27.12
C LEU A 380 6.66 6.93 26.15
N CYS A 381 5.58 6.88 25.36
CA CYS A 381 5.18 8.02 24.53
C CYS A 381 4.62 9.16 25.34
N LEU A 382 3.88 8.91 26.43
CA LEU A 382 3.51 9.92 27.40
C LEU A 382 4.76 10.56 28.01
N ARG A 383 5.79 9.77 28.33
CA ARG A 383 7.07 10.28 28.84
C ARG A 383 7.84 11.09 27.80
N CYS A 384 7.89 10.64 26.54
CA CYS A 384 8.52 11.38 25.45
C CYS A 384 7.73 12.65 25.10
N SER A 385 6.40 12.60 25.11
CA SER A 385 5.51 13.75 24.93
C SER A 385 5.72 14.78 26.04
N PHE A 386 5.88 14.32 27.29
CA PHE A 386 6.25 15.18 28.41
C PHE A 386 7.64 15.80 28.22
N CYS A 387 8.64 15.01 27.79
CA CYS A 387 9.97 15.54 27.47
C CYS A 387 9.92 16.59 26.34
N PHE A 388 9.14 16.35 25.28
CA PHE A 388 8.93 17.34 24.22
C PHE A 388 8.26 18.60 24.76
N ASN A 389 7.23 18.50 25.59
CA ASN A 389 6.58 19.65 26.21
C ASN A 389 7.54 20.44 27.13
N CYS A 390 8.32 19.76 27.96
CA CYS A 390 9.37 20.38 28.77
C CYS A 390 10.41 21.11 27.90
N LEU A 391 10.84 20.49 26.80
CA LEU A 391 11.77 21.09 25.88
C LEU A 391 11.16 22.30 25.16
N THR A 392 9.89 22.22 24.76
CA THR A 392 9.12 23.33 24.18
C THR A 392 9.04 24.50 25.15
N ARG A 393 8.70 24.26 26.42
CA ARG A 393 8.68 25.29 27.46
C ARG A 393 10.05 25.90 27.68
N LYS A 394 11.11 25.08 27.72
CA LYS A 394 12.50 25.57 27.83
C LYS A 394 12.85 26.49 26.67
N VAL A 395 12.48 26.12 25.43
CA VAL A 395 12.68 26.96 24.23
C VAL A 395 11.90 28.27 24.31
N LEU A 396 10.65 28.24 24.79
CA LEU A 396 9.81 29.43 24.92
C LEU A 396 10.25 30.37 26.06
N GLN A 397 11.00 29.88 27.04
CA GLN A 397 11.53 30.68 28.14
C GLN A 397 12.80 31.46 27.79
N TYR A 398 13.53 31.07 26.73
CA TYR A 398 14.68 31.85 26.29
C TYR A 398 14.21 33.17 25.67
N PRO A 399 14.66 34.33 26.18
CA PRO A 399 14.49 35.56 25.44
C PRO A 399 15.24 35.43 24.10
N PRO A 400 14.73 36.00 23.01
CA PRO A 400 15.30 35.81 21.67
C PRO A 400 16.79 36.16 21.59
N GLU A 401 17.26 37.12 22.39
CA GLU A 401 18.64 37.58 22.45
C GLU A 401 19.59 36.50 23.01
N ASP A 402 19.15 35.80 24.07
CA ASP A 402 19.92 34.77 24.77
C ASP A 402 19.78 33.38 24.15
N PHE A 403 18.93 33.21 23.12
CA PHE A 403 18.80 31.93 22.40
C PHE A 403 19.97 31.71 21.43
N GLY A 404 21.17 31.67 22.00
CA GLY A 404 22.48 31.55 21.42
C GLY A 404 22.72 30.27 20.62
N HIS A 405 23.88 30.21 19.98
CA HIS A 405 24.28 29.02 19.22
C HIS A 405 24.44 27.80 20.13
N PHE A 406 24.89 28.00 21.37
CA PHE A 406 25.10 26.93 22.34
C PHE A 406 23.76 26.35 22.84
N GLU A 407 22.78 27.21 23.10
CA GLU A 407 21.43 26.88 23.55
C GLU A 407 20.66 26.13 22.46
N GLN A 408 20.79 26.59 21.20
CA GLN A 408 20.24 25.89 20.05
C GLN A 408 20.84 24.48 19.91
N ILE A 409 22.16 24.34 20.08
CA ILE A 409 22.83 23.04 20.04
C ILE A 409 22.36 22.15 21.20
N ASP A 410 22.19 22.67 22.41
CA ASP A 410 21.69 21.90 23.55
C ASP A 410 20.27 21.39 23.30
N VAL A 411 19.35 22.26 22.83
CA VAL A 411 17.98 21.87 22.48
C VAL A 411 17.96 20.81 21.38
N LEU A 412 18.77 20.99 20.33
CA LEU A 412 18.87 20.00 19.24
C LEU A 412 19.48 18.68 19.70
N ARG A 413 20.45 18.71 20.61
CA ARG A 413 21.05 17.52 21.23
C ARG A 413 20.03 16.77 22.08
N GLN A 414 19.23 17.48 22.86
CA GLN A 414 18.16 16.88 23.68
C GLN A 414 17.05 16.31 22.81
N LYS A 415 16.63 17.02 21.76
CA LYS A 415 15.70 16.50 20.74
C LYS A 415 16.25 15.24 20.08
N ALA A 416 17.52 15.23 19.68
CA ALA A 416 18.13 14.07 19.05
C ALA A 416 18.17 12.84 19.97
N LYS A 417 18.40 13.02 21.28
CA LYS A 417 18.29 11.92 22.27
C LYS A 417 16.87 11.37 22.37
N ILE A 418 15.85 12.25 22.37
CA ILE A 418 14.44 11.83 22.39
C ILE A 418 14.08 11.08 21.11
N ASP A 419 14.50 11.59 19.95
CA ASP A 419 14.29 10.95 18.65
C ASP A 419 14.92 9.54 18.59
N ASP A 420 16.15 9.38 19.12
CA ASP A 420 16.87 8.09 19.16
C ASP A 420 16.16 7.06 20.07
N ILE A 421 15.66 7.51 21.22
CA ILE A 421 14.81 6.68 22.10
C ILE A 421 13.54 6.27 21.36
N LEU A 422 12.89 7.21 20.65
CA LEU A 422 11.69 6.94 19.86
C LEU A 422 11.95 5.93 18.74
N GLU A 423 13.07 6.07 18.03
CA GLU A 423 13.46 5.18 16.93
C GLU A 423 13.70 3.74 17.44
N ASN A 424 14.43 3.62 18.56
CA ASN A 424 14.66 2.33 19.21
C ASN A 424 13.35 1.69 19.68
N LEU A 425 12.44 2.47 20.27
CA LEU A 425 11.12 1.98 20.67
C LEU A 425 10.25 1.57 19.48
N GLN A 426 10.26 2.36 18.41
CA GLN A 426 9.54 2.04 17.19
C GLN A 426 10.04 0.73 16.60
N ASN A 427 11.35 0.50 16.58
CA ASN A 427 11.95 -0.75 16.08
C ASN A 427 11.57 -1.97 16.92
N VAL A 428 11.48 -1.83 18.25
CA VAL A 428 11.10 -2.93 19.16
C VAL A 428 9.61 -3.26 19.09
N PHE A 429 8.75 -2.24 19.04
CA PHE A 429 7.31 -2.43 19.23
C PHE A 429 6.47 -2.43 17.95
N THR A 430 6.99 -2.01 16.80
CA THR A 430 6.22 -1.85 15.54
C THR A 430 5.43 -3.10 15.13
N LEU A 431 6.06 -4.27 15.24
CA LEU A 431 5.44 -5.52 14.83
C LEU A 431 4.35 -5.96 15.82
N SER A 432 4.62 -5.91 17.13
CA SER A 432 3.65 -6.32 18.17
C SER A 432 2.44 -5.37 18.20
N SER A 433 2.69 -4.07 18.03
CA SER A 433 1.72 -2.99 17.81
C SER A 433 0.72 -3.30 16.72
N PHE A 434 1.25 -3.67 15.56
CA PHE A 434 0.45 -3.93 14.38
C PHE A 434 -0.46 -5.14 14.58
N PHE A 435 0.08 -6.24 15.15
CA PHE A 435 -0.72 -7.42 15.46
C PHE A 435 -1.76 -7.18 16.56
N ALA A 436 -1.44 -6.37 17.57
CA ALA A 436 -2.40 -5.98 18.60
C ALA A 436 -3.58 -5.20 18.00
N ILE A 437 -3.32 -4.18 17.16
CA ILE A 437 -4.37 -3.41 16.50
C ILE A 437 -5.21 -4.31 15.59
N ILE A 438 -4.58 -5.17 14.78
CA ILE A 438 -5.32 -6.12 13.94
C ILE A 438 -6.15 -7.07 14.81
N SER A 439 -5.61 -7.64 15.88
CA SER A 439 -6.35 -8.52 16.78
C SER A 439 -7.56 -7.82 17.40
N HIS A 440 -7.40 -6.60 17.90
CA HIS A 440 -8.49 -5.80 18.44
C HIS A 440 -9.52 -5.43 17.37
N LEU A 441 -9.09 -5.20 16.12
CA LEU A 441 -9.99 -4.98 14.99
C LEU A 441 -10.82 -6.20 14.63
N PHE A 442 -10.19 -7.37 14.53
CA PHE A 442 -10.90 -8.63 14.32
C PHE A 442 -11.86 -8.94 15.45
N SER A 443 -11.46 -8.65 16.69
CA SER A 443 -12.33 -8.76 17.86
C SER A 443 -13.52 -7.79 17.77
N CYS A 444 -13.30 -6.53 17.38
CA CYS A 444 -14.38 -5.56 17.19
C CYS A 444 -15.34 -5.95 16.06
N CYS A 445 -14.84 -6.43 14.92
CA CYS A 445 -15.67 -6.92 13.82
C CYS A 445 -16.46 -8.18 14.22
N SER A 446 -15.82 -9.09 14.97
CA SER A 446 -16.47 -10.27 15.58
C SER A 446 -17.62 -9.85 16.49
N VAL A 447 -17.37 -8.90 17.40
CA VAL A 447 -18.36 -8.37 18.33
C VAL A 447 -19.53 -7.70 17.60
N ILE A 448 -19.25 -6.87 16.60
CA ILE A 448 -20.28 -6.25 15.76
C ILE A 448 -21.18 -7.30 15.10
N SER A 449 -20.58 -8.37 14.58
CA SER A 449 -21.36 -9.43 13.95
C SER A 449 -22.26 -10.19 14.94
N LYS A 450 -21.83 -10.30 16.21
CA LYS A 450 -22.60 -10.91 17.31
C LYS A 450 -23.73 -10.02 17.83
N ILE A 451 -23.56 -8.70 17.78
CA ILE A 451 -24.57 -7.72 18.23
C ILE A 451 -25.88 -7.83 17.41
N GLY A 452 -25.83 -8.35 16.19
CA GLY A 452 -27.04 -8.66 15.40
C GLY A 452 -27.93 -9.79 15.98
N TYR A 453 -27.41 -10.58 16.92
CA TYR A 453 -28.12 -11.70 17.55
C TYR A 453 -28.83 -11.27 18.84
N GLN A 454 -30.11 -11.63 18.96
CA GLN A 454 -31.07 -11.08 19.92
C GLN A 454 -31.01 -11.74 21.31
N SER A 455 -29.82 -12.19 21.72
CA SER A 455 -29.57 -12.79 23.04
C SER A 455 -28.93 -11.74 23.95
N MET A 456 -29.56 -11.44 25.09
CA MET A 456 -28.99 -10.57 26.14
C MET A 456 -27.58 -11.00 26.51
N PHE A 457 -27.30 -12.30 26.54
CA PHE A 457 -25.98 -12.86 26.81
C PHE A 457 -24.95 -12.48 25.73
N MET A 458 -25.35 -12.46 24.45
CA MET A 458 -24.47 -12.06 23.35
C MET A 458 -24.20 -10.55 23.36
N LEU A 459 -25.17 -9.73 23.76
CA LEU A 459 -25.00 -8.28 23.94
C LEU A 459 -24.05 -7.98 25.11
N VAL A 460 -24.16 -8.70 26.23
CA VAL A 460 -23.23 -8.59 27.36
C VAL A 460 -21.83 -9.03 26.95
N SER A 461 -21.66 -10.16 26.24
CA SER A 461 -20.33 -10.56 25.75
C SER A 461 -19.76 -9.53 24.75
N ALA A 462 -20.61 -8.96 23.89
CA ALA A 462 -20.23 -7.92 22.97
C ALA A 462 -19.77 -6.64 23.68
N ALA A 463 -20.45 -6.22 24.75
CA ALA A 463 -20.03 -5.10 25.57
C ALA A 463 -18.71 -5.41 26.31
N VAL A 464 -18.62 -6.58 26.94
CA VAL A 464 -17.46 -7.00 27.76
C VAL A 464 -16.20 -7.19 26.91
N TYR A 465 -16.29 -7.71 25.68
CA TYR A 465 -15.13 -7.88 24.81
C TYR A 465 -14.94 -6.72 23.84
N GLY A 466 -16.01 -6.10 23.36
CA GLY A 466 -15.94 -5.01 22.39
C GLY A 466 -15.38 -3.74 23.01
N ILE A 467 -15.95 -3.30 24.14
CA ILE A 467 -15.62 -2.00 24.75
C ILE A 467 -14.13 -1.92 25.15
N PRO A 468 -13.52 -2.92 25.83
CA PRO A 468 -12.11 -2.86 26.18
C PRO A 468 -11.18 -2.89 24.96
N ASN A 469 -11.52 -3.65 23.91
CA ASN A 469 -10.72 -3.72 22.69
C ASN A 469 -10.79 -2.39 21.91
N LEU A 470 -11.97 -1.75 21.90
CA LEU A 470 -12.17 -0.44 21.29
C LEU A 470 -11.47 0.66 22.09
N LEU A 471 -11.54 0.62 23.42
CA LEU A 471 -10.80 1.51 24.33
C LEU A 471 -9.29 1.36 24.18
N ALA A 472 -8.77 0.13 24.10
CA ALA A 472 -7.35 -0.14 23.91
C ALA A 472 -6.84 0.47 22.59
N ILE A 473 -7.63 0.33 21.51
CA ILE A 473 -7.38 1.02 20.25
C ILE A 473 -7.39 2.53 20.48
N ILE A 474 -8.47 3.13 21.01
CA ILE A 474 -8.58 4.60 21.22
C ILE A 474 -7.41 5.16 22.04
N ILE A 475 -7.01 4.51 23.14
CA ILE A 475 -5.93 4.97 24.02
C ILE A 475 -4.59 5.01 23.29
N VAL A 476 -4.26 3.94 22.57
CA VAL A 476 -3.05 3.85 21.73
C VAL A 476 -2.98 5.02 20.76
N LEU A 477 -4.11 5.43 20.21
CA LEU A 477 -4.19 6.42 19.17
C LEU A 477 -4.20 7.84 19.67
N TRP A 478 -4.86 8.06 20.81
CA TRP A 478 -4.78 9.30 21.54
C TRP A 478 -3.31 9.63 21.83
N VAL A 479 -2.57 8.68 22.39
CA VAL A 479 -1.17 8.90 22.75
C VAL A 479 -0.28 9.11 21.52
N ALA A 480 -0.54 8.40 20.41
CA ALA A 480 0.13 8.65 19.13
C ALA A 480 -0.03 10.10 18.67
N ARG A 481 -1.26 10.60 18.76
CA ARG A 481 -1.63 11.95 18.32
C ARG A 481 -1.01 13.01 19.23
N GLU A 482 -1.07 12.83 20.54
CA GLU A 482 -0.52 13.78 21.51
C GLU A 482 0.99 13.97 21.29
N LEU A 483 1.72 12.87 21.09
CA LEU A 483 3.16 12.91 20.83
C LEU A 483 3.50 13.68 19.55
N LEU A 484 2.74 13.47 18.47
CA LEU A 484 2.91 14.20 17.21
C LEU A 484 2.61 15.70 17.39
N MET A 485 1.57 16.05 18.16
CA MET A 485 1.25 17.45 18.44
C MET A 485 2.36 18.14 19.23
N GLU A 486 2.91 17.50 20.26
CA GLU A 486 4.00 18.09 21.06
C GLU A 486 5.30 18.24 20.25
N GLN A 487 5.60 17.30 19.36
CA GLN A 487 6.72 17.42 18.42
C GLN A 487 6.55 18.62 17.48
N ASN A 488 5.33 18.83 16.96
CA ASN A 488 5.01 19.99 16.12
C ASN A 488 5.09 21.31 16.88
N LYS A 489 4.57 21.36 18.14
CA LYS A 489 4.69 22.54 19.01
C LYS A 489 6.14 22.90 19.29
N LEU A 490 7.00 21.90 19.54
CA LEU A 490 8.44 22.14 19.71
C LEU A 490 9.05 22.75 18.45
N LYS A 491 8.71 22.20 17.27
CA LYS A 491 9.22 22.68 15.99
C LYS A 491 8.79 24.13 15.74
N GLU A 492 7.52 24.44 15.99
CA GLU A 492 6.97 25.78 15.83
C GLU A 492 7.60 26.77 16.82
N ALA A 493 7.72 26.40 18.10
CA ALA A 493 8.35 27.22 19.13
C ALA A 493 9.83 27.49 18.79
N PHE A 494 10.58 26.45 18.42
CA PHE A 494 11.97 26.59 18.02
C PHE A 494 12.12 27.49 16.79
N TYR A 495 11.26 27.30 15.78
CA TYR A 495 11.27 28.13 14.58
C TYR A 495 10.95 29.60 14.91
N LYS A 496 9.91 29.85 15.71
CA LYS A 496 9.50 31.21 16.11
C LYS A 496 10.60 31.91 16.90
N THR A 497 11.18 31.26 17.91
CA THR A 497 12.26 31.84 18.73
C THR A 497 13.54 32.08 17.91
N ALA A 498 13.93 31.12 17.07
CA ALA A 498 15.09 31.27 16.19
C ALA A 498 14.88 32.35 15.11
N HIS A 499 13.66 32.49 14.59
CA HIS A 499 13.31 33.51 13.61
C HIS A 499 13.27 34.91 14.22
N SER A 500 12.67 35.08 15.40
CA SER A 500 12.68 36.35 16.13
C SER A 500 14.10 36.83 16.42
N ARG A 501 14.99 35.93 16.83
CA ARG A 501 16.41 36.26 17.00
C ARG A 501 17.07 36.68 15.69
N PHE A 502 16.78 35.98 14.60
CA PHE A 502 17.30 36.34 13.29
C PHE A 502 16.88 37.75 12.87
N LEU A 503 15.64 38.16 13.17
CA LEU A 503 15.14 39.51 12.90
C LEU A 503 15.79 40.59 13.79
N ILE A 504 16.24 40.24 15.00
CA ILE A 504 16.87 41.17 15.94
C ILE A 504 18.38 41.33 15.64
N VAL A 505 19.06 40.27 15.20
CA VAL A 505 20.53 40.20 15.15
C VAL A 505 21.12 40.40 13.75
N MET A 506 20.33 40.30 12.67
CA MET A 506 20.87 40.47 11.30
C MET A 506 20.53 41.82 10.65
N PRO A 507 21.49 42.44 9.93
CA PRO A 507 21.23 43.58 9.07
C PRO A 507 20.32 43.19 7.88
N PRO A 508 19.57 44.16 7.31
CA PRO A 508 18.42 43.93 6.42
C PRO A 508 18.71 43.34 5.02
N ASP A 509 19.96 43.01 4.68
CA ASP A 509 20.38 42.78 3.29
C ASP A 509 20.53 41.30 2.88
N GLU A 510 19.92 40.35 3.58
CA GLU A 510 19.95 38.93 3.17
C GLU A 510 18.55 38.40 2.76
N PRO A 511 18.05 38.74 1.56
CA PRO A 511 16.71 38.37 1.13
C PRO A 511 16.62 36.94 0.56
N GLN A 512 15.54 36.27 0.93
CA GLN A 512 14.65 35.51 0.04
C GLN A 512 15.01 34.12 -0.53
N CYS A 513 16.12 33.46 -0.17
CA CYS A 513 16.30 32.04 -0.59
C CYS A 513 15.77 31.00 0.44
N LYS A 514 14.92 31.41 1.39
CA LYS A 514 14.73 30.72 2.67
C LYS A 514 13.32 30.11 2.90
N ARG A 515 12.42 30.11 1.92
CA ARG A 515 11.02 29.61 2.12
C ARG A 515 10.56 28.47 1.22
N GLU A 516 11.10 28.29 0.02
CA GLU A 516 10.48 27.34 -0.94
C GLU A 516 11.01 25.90 -0.90
N ILE A 517 12.10 25.61 -0.17
CA ILE A 517 12.66 24.25 -0.05
C ILE A 517 12.19 23.54 1.23
N LEU A 518 11.78 24.30 2.25
CA LEU A 518 11.33 23.85 3.57
C LEU A 518 9.89 23.30 3.60
N GLU A 519 9.12 23.48 2.51
CA GLU A 519 7.69 23.20 2.47
C GLU A 519 7.31 22.04 1.53
N LYS A 520 8.29 21.19 1.16
CA LYS A 520 7.98 19.99 0.35
C LYS A 520 7.47 18.85 1.22
N SER A 521 6.15 18.88 1.39
CA SER A 521 5.22 17.84 1.86
C SER A 521 5.86 16.52 2.29
N ILE A 522 5.66 16.18 3.55
CA ILE A 522 5.90 14.84 4.07
C ILE A 522 5.16 13.84 3.18
N PHE A 523 5.88 12.80 2.76
CA PHE A 523 5.40 11.85 1.77
C PHE A 523 4.39 10.89 2.40
N VAL A 524 3.13 11.30 2.39
CA VAL A 524 2.02 10.50 2.90
C VAL A 524 1.37 9.77 1.73
N LEU A 525 1.30 8.43 1.79
CA LEU A 525 0.64 7.62 0.74
C LEU A 525 -0.87 7.94 0.69
N ASN A 526 -1.28 8.85 -0.17
CA ASN A 526 -2.69 9.26 -0.24
C ASN A 526 -3.53 8.23 -1.01
N GLY A 527 -4.28 7.41 -0.29
CA GLY A 527 -5.40 6.63 -0.82
C GLY A 527 -6.58 7.54 -1.12
N CYS A 528 -6.60 8.17 -2.31
CA CYS A 528 -7.71 8.97 -2.83
C CYS A 528 -8.16 10.14 -1.92
N SER A 529 -7.25 10.85 -1.24
CA SER A 529 -7.58 11.99 -0.33
C SER A 529 -8.58 11.69 0.81
N ILE A 530 -9.10 10.47 0.88
CA ILE A 530 -9.97 9.95 1.94
C ILE A 530 -9.11 9.24 3.01
N PHE A 531 -7.95 8.71 2.59
CA PHE A 531 -6.95 8.10 3.46
C PHE A 531 -5.59 8.77 3.20
N GLN A 532 -5.15 9.65 4.09
CA GLN A 532 -3.71 9.90 4.24
C GLN A 532 -3.09 8.62 4.82
N ASN A 533 -2.22 7.85 4.17
CA ASN A 533 -1.46 6.76 4.85
C ASN A 533 -0.49 7.31 5.91
N THR A 534 -0.91 8.27 6.72
CA THR A 534 -0.54 8.28 8.12
C THR A 534 -1.39 7.21 8.82
N ARG A 535 -0.85 6.58 9.86
CA ARG A 535 -1.55 5.52 10.62
C ARG A 535 -2.92 5.97 11.18
N ASN A 536 -3.20 7.28 11.22
CA ASN A 536 -4.50 7.89 11.52
C ASN A 536 -5.63 7.60 10.50
N SER A 537 -5.33 7.24 9.25
CA SER A 537 -6.40 6.92 8.30
C SER A 537 -6.89 5.48 8.39
N ILE A 538 -6.04 4.55 8.81
CA ILE A 538 -6.48 3.20 9.20
C ILE A 538 -7.47 3.31 10.36
N LEU A 539 -7.21 4.24 11.27
CA LEU A 539 -8.08 4.63 12.37
C LEU A 539 -9.43 5.15 11.95
N THR A 540 -9.39 6.11 11.04
CA THR A 540 -10.57 6.79 10.60
C THR A 540 -11.43 5.81 9.81
N LEU A 541 -10.81 4.90 9.03
CA LEU A 541 -11.47 3.79 8.36
C LEU A 541 -12.14 2.85 9.37
N VAL A 542 -11.39 2.40 10.37
CA VAL A 542 -11.86 1.50 11.43
C VAL A 542 -12.99 2.13 12.21
N TRP A 543 -12.83 3.38 12.63
CA TRP A 543 -13.81 4.14 13.39
C TRP A 543 -15.08 4.38 12.57
N LYS A 544 -14.94 4.72 11.29
CA LYS A 544 -16.08 4.83 10.36
C LYS A 544 -16.76 3.48 10.14
N LEU A 545 -16.01 2.38 10.03
CA LEU A 545 -16.58 1.03 9.92
C LEU A 545 -17.32 0.62 11.20
N LEU A 546 -16.79 0.95 12.37
CA LEU A 546 -17.41 0.73 13.68
C LEU A 546 -18.69 1.58 13.83
N ILE A 547 -18.65 2.86 13.47
CA ILE A 547 -19.83 3.75 13.48
C ILE A 547 -20.89 3.25 12.50
N PHE A 548 -20.49 2.88 11.28
CA PHE A 548 -21.42 2.39 10.27
C PHE A 548 -22.09 1.09 10.71
N ALA A 549 -21.33 0.18 11.31
CA ALA A 549 -21.86 -1.02 11.95
C ALA A 549 -22.83 -0.70 13.10
N PHE A 550 -22.51 0.28 13.94
CA PHE A 550 -23.36 0.73 15.04
C PHE A 550 -24.67 1.38 14.55
N ILE A 551 -24.61 2.21 13.50
CA ILE A 551 -25.79 2.81 12.88
C ILE A 551 -26.69 1.73 12.27
N ILE A 552 -26.13 0.77 11.53
CA ILE A 552 -26.87 -0.38 11.01
C ILE A 552 -27.53 -1.15 12.15
N TYR A 553 -26.84 -1.34 13.26
CA TYR A 553 -27.40 -2.00 14.44
C TYR A 553 -28.59 -1.23 15.04
N GLN A 554 -28.46 0.07 15.25
CA GLN A 554 -29.54 0.91 15.78
C GLN A 554 -30.78 0.89 14.88
N ILE A 555 -30.59 0.96 13.56
CA ILE A 555 -31.68 0.84 12.57
C ILE A 555 -32.38 -0.53 12.72
N GLN A 556 -31.63 -1.61 12.93
CA GLN A 556 -32.23 -2.94 13.13
C GLN A 556 -33.03 -3.07 14.43
N ILE A 557 -32.58 -2.45 15.54
CA ILE A 557 -33.36 -2.41 16.78
C ILE A 557 -34.67 -1.67 16.56
N THR A 558 -34.63 -0.51 15.91
CA THR A 558 -35.81 0.33 15.67
C THR A 558 -36.82 -0.38 14.76
N LEU A 559 -36.37 -1.02 13.69
CA LEU A 559 -37.25 -1.81 12.80
C LEU A 559 -37.87 -3.02 13.52
N LYS A 560 -37.14 -3.66 14.44
CA LYS A 560 -37.69 -4.77 15.26
C LYS A 560 -38.72 -4.29 16.28
N LYS A 561 -38.48 -3.17 16.96
CA LYS A 561 -39.49 -2.56 17.86
C LYS A 561 -40.75 -2.22 17.09
N LYS A 562 -40.64 -1.66 15.89
CA LYS A 562 -41.79 -1.35 15.04
C LYS A 562 -42.60 -2.59 14.67
N LYS A 563 -41.95 -3.68 14.23
CA LYS A 563 -42.63 -4.96 13.96
C LYS A 563 -43.28 -5.57 15.20
N SER A 564 -42.62 -5.54 16.36
CA SER A 564 -43.19 -6.04 17.61
C SER A 564 -44.46 -5.29 18.00
N ILE A 565 -44.49 -3.97 17.80
CA ILE A 565 -45.66 -3.14 18.06
C ILE A 565 -46.77 -3.48 17.07
N GLU A 566 -46.46 -3.61 15.77
CA GLU A 566 -47.42 -4.00 14.72
C GLU A 566 -48.04 -5.40 14.97
N TYR A 567 -47.26 -6.38 15.43
CA TYR A 567 -47.80 -7.70 15.80
C TYR A 567 -48.68 -7.64 17.05
N SER A 568 -48.29 -6.84 18.05
CA SER A 568 -49.11 -6.65 19.25
C SER A 568 -50.43 -5.99 18.89
N THR A 569 -50.43 -4.91 18.09
CA THR A 569 -51.67 -4.24 17.67
C THR A 569 -52.52 -5.11 16.75
N ALA A 570 -51.92 -5.87 15.83
CA ALA A 570 -52.66 -6.83 15.00
C ALA A 570 -53.32 -7.93 15.85
N SER A 571 -52.62 -8.44 16.87
CA SER A 571 -53.17 -9.40 17.83
C SER A 571 -54.34 -8.79 18.62
N SER A 572 -54.18 -7.57 19.16
CA SER A 572 -55.24 -6.86 19.87
C SER A 572 -56.48 -6.64 19.00
N ILE A 573 -56.30 -6.19 17.75
CA ILE A 573 -57.39 -5.94 16.80
C ILE A 573 -58.10 -7.26 16.43
N SER A 574 -57.36 -8.37 16.28
CA SER A 574 -57.96 -9.68 16.00
C SER A 574 -58.79 -10.22 17.17
N MET A 575 -58.43 -9.87 18.41
CA MET A 575 -59.14 -10.27 19.61
C MET A 575 -60.46 -9.50 19.76
N TYR A 576 -60.45 -8.19 19.47
CA TYR A 576 -61.67 -7.35 19.47
C TYR A 576 -62.63 -7.65 18.32
N ARG A 577 -62.18 -8.27 17.22
CA ARG A 577 -63.06 -8.66 16.10
C ARG A 577 -63.80 -9.98 16.32
N LYS A 578 -63.44 -10.74 17.36
CA LYS A 578 -64.04 -12.03 17.71
C LYS A 578 -65.00 -11.96 18.91
N SER A 579 -65.04 -10.84 19.62
CA SER A 579 -66.08 -10.46 20.57
C SER A 579 -67.14 -9.63 19.87
#